data_AF-A0A395J7J3-F1
#
_entry.id   AF-A0A395J7J3-F1
#
_cell.length_a   1.000
_cell.length_b   1.000
_cell.length_c   1.000
_cell.angle_alpha   90.00
_cell.angle_beta   90.00
_cell.angle_gamma   90.00
#
_symmetry.space_group_name_H-M   'P 1'
#
loop_
_entity.id
_entity.type
_entity.pdbx_description
1 polymer ?
#
loop_
_entity_poly.entity_id
_entity_poly.type
_entity_poly.pdbx_seq_one_letter_code
_entity_poly.pdbx_strand_id
1 'polypeptide(L)'
;MHQFIAVHDGIILKKSVQRSPLAGNWLSSQIRTLFKTVEPKVDLTPHFMISSKTPVDAGAPAQATYRSFTTPPTPSFRALEEERVLTEFKESVVQVWGGPNRLSYTTGPVPRM
;
A
#
# COMPACT_ATOMS: atom_id res chain seq x y z
N MET A 1 6.39 12.62 -3.29
CA MET A 1 6.60 13.58 -4.40
C MET A 1 7.50 12.91 -5.42
N HIS A 2 7.03 12.74 -6.65
CA HIS A 2 7.86 12.22 -7.74
C HIS A 2 8.27 13.38 -8.65
N GLN A 3 9.48 13.29 -9.22
CA GLN A 3 10.02 14.33 -10.08
C GLN A 3 10.69 13.72 -11.31
N PHE A 4 10.57 14.43 -12.42
CA PHE A 4 11.27 14.15 -13.66
C PHE A 4 12.30 15.25 -13.91
N ILE A 5 13.52 14.84 -14.27
CA ILE A 5 14.64 15.75 -14.48
C ILE A 5 15.35 15.31 -15.75
N ALA A 6 15.53 16.22 -16.70
CA ALA A 6 16.39 15.99 -17.85
C ALA A 6 17.83 16.31 -17.46
N VAL A 7 18.72 15.39 -17.77
CA VAL A 7 20.16 15.52 -17.58
C VAL A 7 20.80 15.51 -18.96
N HIS A 8 21.62 16.53 -19.24
CA HIS A 8 22.38 16.65 -20.48
C HIS A 8 23.85 16.79 -20.11
N ASP A 9 24.69 15.87 -20.56
CA ASP A 9 26.14 15.83 -20.27
C ASP A 9 26.48 16.00 -18.79
N GLY A 10 25.70 15.37 -17.90
CA GLY A 10 25.86 15.46 -16.44
C GLY A 10 25.33 16.75 -15.81
N ILE A 11 24.80 17.69 -16.61
CA ILE A 11 24.17 18.93 -16.13
C ILE A 11 22.67 18.75 -16.06
N ILE A 12 22.08 19.19 -14.94
CA ILE A 12 20.64 19.20 -14.73
C ILE A 12 20.03 20.44 -15.41
N LEU A 13 19.04 20.24 -16.28
CA LEU A 13 18.26 21.32 -16.84
C LEU A 13 17.17 21.75 -15.83
N LYS A 14 17.44 22.78 -15.02
CA LYS A 14 16.48 23.27 -14.01
C LYS A 14 15.08 23.59 -14.59
N LYS A 15 15.01 24.10 -15.83
CA LYS A 15 13.74 24.40 -16.51
C LYS A 15 12.93 23.16 -16.89
N SER A 16 13.56 21.98 -16.97
CA SER A 16 12.88 20.73 -17.31
C SER A 16 12.35 19.99 -16.06
N VAL A 17 12.53 20.54 -14.85
CA VAL A 17 12.14 19.85 -13.62
C VAL A 17 10.62 19.88 -13.49
N GLN A 18 9.99 18.72 -13.65
CA GLN A 18 8.56 18.53 -13.44
C GLN A 18 8.34 17.80 -12.13
N ARG A 19 7.43 18.30 -11.29
CA ARG A 19 7.18 17.78 -9.94
C ARG A 19 5.70 17.44 -9.80
N SER A 20 5.42 16.26 -9.26
CA SER A 20 4.07 15.80 -8.95
C SER A 20 3.97 15.32 -7.50
N PRO A 21 2.88 15.64 -6.78
CA PRO A 21 2.66 15.09 -5.45
C PRO A 21 2.25 13.61 -5.48
N LEU A 22 1.95 13.04 -6.65
CA LEU A 22 1.51 11.66 -6.83
C LEU A 22 2.70 10.68 -6.69
N ALA A 23 2.83 10.08 -5.52
CA ALA A 23 3.86 9.09 -5.20
C ALA A 23 3.36 8.18 -4.07
N GLY A 24 4.28 7.60 -3.29
CA GLY A 24 3.97 6.67 -2.20
C GLY A 24 2.89 7.16 -1.22
N ASN A 25 2.96 8.41 -0.75
CA ASN A 25 1.96 8.92 0.21
C ASN A 25 0.55 8.98 -0.38
N TRP A 26 0.43 9.37 -1.67
CA TRP A 26 -0.84 9.38 -2.36
C TRP A 26 -1.37 7.95 -2.54
N LEU A 27 -0.50 7.01 -2.93
CA LEU A 27 -0.86 5.59 -3.05
C LEU A 27 -1.31 4.99 -1.72
N SER A 28 -0.59 5.27 -0.61
CA SER A 28 -0.99 4.88 0.74
C SER A 28 -2.38 5.45 1.10
N SER A 29 -2.71 6.67 0.66
CA SER A 29 -4.05 7.24 0.83
C SER A 29 -5.12 6.50 0.02
N GLN A 30 -4.83 6.14 -1.25
CA GLN A 30 -5.78 5.40 -2.08
C GLN A 30 -6.05 3.99 -1.53
N ILE A 31 -5.02 3.29 -1.04
CA ILE A 31 -5.17 1.98 -0.42
C ILE A 31 -6.04 2.06 0.84
N ARG A 32 -5.86 3.11 1.67
CA ARG A 32 -6.74 3.32 2.83
C ARG A 32 -8.20 3.55 2.46
N THR A 33 -8.45 4.26 1.37
CA THR A 33 -9.82 4.43 0.85
C THR A 33 -10.38 3.11 0.34
N LEU A 34 -9.57 2.34 -0.41
CA LEU A 34 -9.94 1.02 -0.91
C LEU A 34 -10.35 0.07 0.22
N PHE A 35 -9.57 -0.02 1.30
CA PHE A 35 -9.88 -0.88 2.44
C PHE A 35 -11.17 -0.50 3.16
N LYS A 36 -11.61 0.76 3.08
CA LYS A 36 -12.89 1.22 3.62
C LYS A 36 -14.08 0.88 2.71
N THR A 37 -13.86 0.78 1.40
CA THR A 37 -14.91 0.53 0.41
C THR A 37 -15.10 -0.95 0.09
N VAL A 38 -14.09 -1.79 0.33
CA VAL A 38 -14.19 -3.24 0.12
C VAL A 38 -15.11 -3.84 1.19
N GLU A 39 -15.99 -4.74 0.77
CA GLU A 39 -16.79 -5.60 1.64
C GLU A 39 -16.22 -7.03 1.57
N PRO A 40 -15.84 -7.65 2.71
CA PRO A 40 -15.87 -7.11 4.08
C PRO A 40 -14.81 -6.04 4.33
N LYS A 41 -15.15 -5.08 5.21
CA LYS A 41 -14.26 -3.97 5.55
C LYS A 41 -12.94 -4.50 6.15
N VAL A 42 -11.82 -4.02 5.62
CA VAL A 42 -10.48 -4.37 6.11
C VAL A 42 -9.98 -3.28 7.04
N ASP A 43 -9.86 -3.58 8.33
CA ASP A 43 -9.29 -2.65 9.31
C ASP A 43 -7.76 -2.74 9.33
N LEU A 44 -7.10 -1.61 9.08
CA LEU A 44 -5.64 -1.50 9.13
C LEU A 44 -5.16 -1.55 10.59
N THR A 45 -4.75 -2.72 11.05
CA THR A 45 -4.26 -2.95 12.42
C THR A 45 -2.75 -3.21 12.43
N PRO A 46 -1.95 -2.33 13.05
CA PRO A 46 -0.51 -2.54 13.20
C PRO A 46 -0.15 -3.77 14.03
N HIS A 47 1.02 -4.35 13.77
CA HIS A 47 1.51 -5.55 14.45
C HIS A 47 1.60 -5.40 15.97
N PHE A 48 2.02 -4.24 16.48
CA PHE A 48 2.16 -4.02 17.92
C PHE A 48 0.83 -4.08 18.68
N MET A 49 -0.31 -3.85 18.01
CA MET A 49 -1.63 -3.93 18.64
C MET A 49 -2.12 -5.36 18.81
N ILE A 50 -1.45 -6.34 18.21
CA ILE A 50 -1.89 -7.74 18.19
C ILE A 50 -1.12 -8.53 19.25
N SER A 51 -1.85 -9.16 20.16
CA SER A 51 -1.31 -10.03 21.21
C SER A 51 -1.06 -11.42 20.64
N SER A 52 -2.09 -12.03 20.07
CA SER A 52 -2.06 -13.35 19.45
C SER A 52 -3.07 -13.42 18.30
N LYS A 53 -2.81 -14.31 17.35
CA LYS A 53 -3.73 -14.65 16.26
C LYS A 53 -4.03 -16.15 16.36
N THR A 54 -5.30 -16.53 16.25
CA THR A 54 -5.68 -17.93 16.15
C THR A 54 -5.89 -18.30 14.69
N PRO A 55 -5.47 -19.51 14.26
CA PRO A 55 -5.80 -19.99 12.92
C PRO A 55 -7.31 -20.18 12.84
N VAL A 56 -7.90 -19.67 11.76
CA VAL A 56 -9.33 -19.81 11.46
C VAL A 56 -9.49 -20.58 10.16
N ASP A 57 -10.63 -21.27 10.03
CA ASP A 57 -10.95 -21.99 8.81
C ASP A 57 -11.15 -21.04 7.62
N ALA A 58 -10.97 -21.53 6.40
CA ALA A 58 -11.03 -20.72 5.20
C ALA A 58 -12.41 -20.04 5.05
N GLY A 59 -12.42 -18.71 4.99
CA GLY A 59 -13.65 -17.91 4.88
C GLY A 59 -14.26 -17.47 6.21
N ALA A 60 -13.76 -17.94 7.35
CA ALA A 60 -14.13 -17.40 8.65
C ALA A 60 -13.40 -16.06 8.91
N PRO A 61 -14.01 -15.11 9.64
CA PRO A 61 -13.38 -13.84 9.96
C PRO A 61 -12.14 -14.05 10.85
N ALA A 62 -11.13 -13.20 10.68
CA ALA A 62 -9.90 -13.28 11.44
C ALA A 62 -10.16 -13.12 12.95
N GLN A 63 -9.68 -14.07 13.75
CA GLN A 63 -9.74 -14.01 15.21
C GLN A 63 -8.37 -13.56 15.76
N ALA A 64 -8.33 -12.32 16.26
CA ALA A 64 -7.13 -11.74 16.84
C ALA A 64 -7.43 -11.24 18.27
N THR A 65 -6.52 -11.54 19.20
CA THR A 65 -6.53 -10.94 20.54
C THR A 65 -5.71 -9.66 20.49
N TYR A 66 -6.29 -8.53 20.87
CA TYR A 66 -5.58 -7.24 20.86
C TYR A 66 -4.87 -6.97 22.19
N ARG A 67 -3.71 -6.29 22.14
CA ARG A 67 -2.99 -5.83 23.33
C ARG A 67 -3.65 -4.57 23.89
N SER A 68 -3.85 -4.54 25.19
CA SER A 68 -4.20 -3.32 25.92
C SER A 68 -2.94 -2.74 26.55
N PHE A 69 -2.74 -1.43 26.40
CA PHE A 69 -1.59 -0.72 26.95
C PHE A 69 -2.05 0.25 28.04
N THR A 70 -1.43 0.18 29.22
CA THR A 70 -1.70 1.10 30.33
C THR A 70 -1.40 2.55 29.94
N THR A 71 -0.33 2.76 29.18
CA THR A 71 0.01 4.04 28.56
C THR A 71 -0.10 3.88 27.05
N PRO A 72 -0.98 4.62 26.36
CA PRO A 72 -1.13 4.49 24.93
C PRO A 72 0.15 4.96 24.22
N PRO A 73 0.59 4.27 23.15
CA PRO A 73 1.68 4.73 22.31
C PRO A 73 1.36 6.10 21.70
N THR A 74 2.40 6.86 21.35
CA THR A 74 2.22 8.16 20.72
C THR A 74 1.53 8.01 19.36
N PRO A 75 0.70 8.99 18.93
CA PRO A 75 0.02 8.93 17.64
C PRO A 75 0.98 8.83 16.45
N SER A 76 2.16 9.44 16.54
CA SER A 76 3.20 9.38 15.50
C SER A 76 3.80 7.98 15.36
N PHE A 77 4.01 7.27 16.48
CA PHE A 77 4.47 5.88 16.46
C PHE A 77 3.43 4.98 15.80
N ARG A 78 2.16 5.15 16.17
CA ARG A 78 1.06 4.41 15.54
C ARG A 78 1.00 4.66 14.03
N ALA A 79 1.10 5.91 13.58
CA ALA A 79 1.07 6.26 12.17
C ALA A 79 2.24 5.63 11.38
N LEU A 80 3.44 5.60 11.98
CA LEU A 80 4.61 4.94 11.38
C LEU A 80 4.37 3.44 11.20
N GLU A 81 3.84 2.77 12.21
CA GLU A 81 3.57 1.33 12.14
C GLU A 81 2.44 1.00 11.15
N GLU A 82 1.43 1.86 11.03
CA GLU A 82 0.41 1.73 9.98
C GLU A 82 1.01 1.88 8.57
N GLU A 83 1.96 2.79 8.35
CA GLU A 83 2.66 2.92 7.06
C GLU A 83 3.57 1.73 6.75
N ARG A 84 4.14 1.05 7.75
CA ARG A 84 4.93 -0.18 7.55
C ARG A 84 4.06 -1.30 6.98
N VAL A 85 2.89 -1.54 7.59
CA VAL A 85 1.92 -2.53 7.08
C VAL A 85 1.47 -2.19 5.65
N LEU A 86 1.21 -0.92 5.36
CA LEU A 86 0.88 -0.49 3.99
C LEU A 86 2.04 -0.66 3.02
N THR A 87 3.28 -0.58 3.49
CA THR A 87 4.47 -0.78 2.66
C THR A 87 4.62 -2.25 2.27
N GLU A 88 4.46 -3.16 3.21
CA GLU A 88 4.43 -4.61 2.93
C GLU A 88 3.32 -4.96 1.92
N PHE A 89 2.13 -4.35 2.07
CA PHE A 89 1.04 -4.53 1.11
C PHE A 89 1.40 -4.01 -0.30
N LYS A 90 2.05 -2.84 -0.38
CA LYS A 90 2.52 -2.28 -1.65
C LYS A 90 3.56 -3.19 -2.32
N GLU A 91 4.45 -3.80 -1.55
CA GLU A 91 5.50 -4.68 -2.07
C GLU A 91 4.95 -6.03 -2.55
N SER A 92 3.92 -6.56 -1.89
CA SER A 92 3.40 -7.90 -2.15
C SER A 92 2.23 -7.96 -3.13
N VAL A 93 1.36 -6.95 -3.13
CA VAL A 93 0.06 -7.02 -3.85
C VAL A 93 -0.04 -6.02 -4.99
N VAL A 94 0.56 -4.84 -4.87
CA VAL A 94 0.34 -3.77 -5.84
C VAL A 94 1.06 -4.08 -7.15
N GLN A 95 0.29 -4.09 -8.23
CA GLN A 95 0.80 -4.32 -9.58
C GLN A 95 0.27 -3.26 -10.54
N VAL A 96 1.06 -2.98 -11.57
CA VAL A 96 0.65 -2.12 -12.69
C VAL A 96 0.33 -2.99 -13.90
N TRP A 97 -0.66 -2.57 -14.67
CA TRP A 97 -0.95 -3.21 -15.94
C TRP A 97 0.16 -2.91 -16.95
N GLY A 98 0.79 -3.96 -17.48
CA GLY A 98 1.94 -3.84 -18.38
C GLY A 98 1.62 -3.82 -19.87
N GLY A 99 0.36 -4.04 -20.27
CA GLY A 99 -0.03 -4.16 -21.67
C GLY A 99 -0.45 -2.83 -22.32
N PRO A 100 -0.28 -2.68 -23.65
CA PRO A 100 -0.78 -1.50 -24.39
C PRO A 100 -2.32 -1.49 -24.53
N ASN A 101 -2.97 -2.62 -24.30
CA ASN A 101 -4.43 -2.77 -24.37
C ASN A 101 -5.11 -2.40 -23.05
N ARG A 102 -6.44 -2.21 -23.08
CA ARG A 102 -7.22 -1.95 -21.88
C ARG A 102 -7.27 -3.18 -20.97
N LEU A 103 -7.23 -2.94 -19.66
CA LEU A 103 -7.38 -3.96 -18.61
C LEU A 103 -8.63 -4.85 -18.77
N SER A 104 -9.67 -4.34 -19.45
CA SER A 104 -10.94 -5.04 -19.68
C SER A 104 -10.93 -6.12 -20.76
N TYR A 105 -9.82 -6.34 -21.48
CA TYR A 105 -9.72 -7.43 -22.47
C TYR A 105 -9.32 -8.75 -21.81
N THR A 106 -10.27 -9.40 -21.16
CA THR A 106 -10.16 -10.81 -20.78
C THR A 106 -10.43 -11.70 -21.99
N THR A 107 -9.41 -11.98 -22.80
CA THR A 107 -9.36 -13.20 -23.64
C THR A 107 -7.94 -13.39 -24.20
N GLY A 108 -7.18 -14.29 -23.59
CA GLY A 108 -5.91 -14.78 -24.13
C GLY A 108 -5.05 -15.43 -23.06
N PRO A 109 -4.45 -16.63 -23.28
CA PRO A 109 -3.70 -17.32 -22.26
C PRO A 109 -2.46 -16.52 -21.85
N VAL A 110 -2.19 -16.50 -20.55
CA VAL A 110 -1.00 -15.89 -19.96
C VAL A 110 0.25 -16.54 -20.58
N PRO A 111 1.17 -15.79 -21.22
CA PRO A 111 2.45 -16.33 -21.64
C PRO A 111 3.23 -16.72 -20.38
N ARG A 112 3.44 -18.01 -20.21
CA ARG A 112 4.43 -18.53 -19.25
C ARG A 112 5.80 -18.08 -19.74
N MET A 113 6.52 -17.33 -18.90
CA MET A 113 7.99 -17.34 -18.94
C MET A 113 8.49 -18.69 -18.45
#